data_AF-A0A9E1HJK7-F1
#
_entry.id   AF-A0A9E1HJK7-F1
#
_cell.length_a   1.000
_cell.length_b   1.000
_cell.length_c   1.000
_cell.angle_alpha   90.00
_cell.angle_beta   90.00
_cell.angle_gamma   90.00
#
_symmetry.space_group_name_H-M   'P 1'
#
loop_
_entity.id
_entity.type
_entity.pdbx_description
1 polymer ?
#
loop_
_entity_poly.entity_id
_entity_poly.type
_entity_poly.pdbx_seq_one_letter_code
_entity_poly.pdbx_strand_id
1 'polypeptide(L)'
;MEKGKKKASSILNIILLVAVTGIVLYFSLKDNFDTILHEIFTLNIWWLLVGGLLVVSCYYLRSLSLYNLVHKFSKKYTKGSAFKLTLTTQFLNGVTPFATGGQPFQIYILKKDGIRIGDSTNIIMQNFIVYQIALVLLGVLAITYNYFFHIFKDSGLLKD
;
A
#
# COMPACT_ATOMS: atom_id res chain seq x y z
N MET A 1 -8.10 9.78 -34.38
CA MET A 1 -7.47 8.46 -34.15
C MET A 1 -7.00 8.23 -32.69
N GLU A 2 -7.03 9.24 -31.81
CA GLU A 2 -6.49 9.12 -30.43
C GLU A 2 -7.40 8.38 -29.43
N LYS A 3 -8.73 8.44 -29.61
CA LYS A 3 -9.70 7.74 -28.75
C LYS A 3 -9.67 6.20 -28.88
N GLY A 4 -9.26 5.67 -30.03
CA GLY A 4 -9.19 4.22 -30.29
C GLY A 4 -8.03 3.52 -29.59
N LYS A 5 -6.85 4.17 -29.52
CA LYS A 5 -5.65 3.61 -28.85
C LYS A 5 -5.80 3.52 -27.33
N LYS A 6 -6.43 4.52 -26.68
CA LYS A 6 -6.71 4.50 -25.23
C LYS A 6 -7.68 3.39 -24.80
N LYS A 7 -8.69 3.10 -25.63
CA LYS A 7 -9.68 2.05 -25.37
C LYS A 7 -9.09 0.64 -25.53
N ALA A 8 -8.26 0.43 -26.56
CA ALA A 8 -7.53 -0.83 -26.76
C ALA A 8 -6.51 -1.12 -25.65
N SER A 9 -5.75 -0.11 -25.20
CA SER A 9 -4.82 -0.24 -24.07
C SER A 9 -5.53 -0.55 -22.74
N SER A 10 -6.73 0.01 -22.51
CA SER A 10 -7.50 -0.29 -21.30
C SER A 10 -8.06 -1.72 -21.29
N ILE A 11 -8.50 -2.23 -22.46
CA ILE A 11 -8.97 -3.61 -22.60
C ILE A 11 -7.81 -4.60 -22.39
N LEU A 12 -6.63 -4.31 -22.94
CA LEU A 12 -5.43 -5.12 -22.71
C LEU A 12 -5.03 -5.18 -21.23
N ASN A 13 -5.11 -4.07 -20.49
CA ASN A 13 -4.86 -4.06 -19.04
C ASN A 13 -5.85 -4.92 -18.26
N ILE A 14 -7.14 -4.92 -18.64
CA ILE A 14 -8.16 -5.77 -18.02
C ILE A 14 -7.90 -7.24 -18.32
N ILE A 15 -7.59 -7.58 -19.58
CA ILE A 15 -7.27 -8.96 -19.97
C ILE A 15 -6.03 -9.45 -19.22
N LEU A 16 -4.99 -8.63 -19.13
CA LEU A 16 -3.78 -8.93 -18.37
C LEU A 16 -4.11 -9.16 -16.89
N LEU A 17 -4.92 -8.28 -16.27
CA LEU A 17 -5.32 -8.41 -14.88
C LEU A 17 -6.11 -9.69 -14.61
N VAL A 18 -7.06 -10.03 -15.48
CA VAL A 18 -7.85 -11.28 -15.38
C VAL A 18 -6.95 -12.49 -15.60
N ALA A 19 -6.05 -12.48 -16.58
CA ALA A 19 -5.13 -13.58 -16.85
C ALA A 19 -4.16 -13.83 -15.68
N VAL A 20 -3.53 -12.77 -15.15
CA VAL A 20 -2.64 -12.87 -13.99
C VAL A 20 -3.40 -13.37 -12.76
N THR A 21 -4.59 -12.82 -12.50
CA THR A 21 -5.44 -13.28 -11.37
C THR A 21 -5.82 -14.74 -11.53
N GLY A 22 -6.23 -15.16 -12.73
CA GLY A 22 -6.59 -16.56 -13.02
C GLY A 22 -5.43 -17.53 -12.85
N ILE A 23 -4.22 -17.15 -13.30
CA ILE A 23 -3.00 -17.95 -13.11
C ILE A 23 -2.66 -18.07 -11.62
N VAL A 24 -2.68 -16.96 -10.88
CA VAL A 24 -2.41 -16.96 -9.43
C VAL A 24 -3.42 -17.83 -8.69
N LEU A 25 -4.72 -17.71 -8.99
CA LEU A 25 -5.75 -18.54 -8.38
C LEU A 25 -5.58 -20.02 -8.76
N TYR A 26 -5.30 -20.33 -10.03
CA TYR A 26 -5.07 -21.71 -10.45
C TYR A 26 -3.91 -22.34 -9.67
N PHE A 27 -2.74 -21.69 -9.63
CA PHE A 27 -1.60 -22.20 -8.87
C PHE A 27 -1.84 -22.24 -7.36
N SER A 28 -2.59 -21.28 -6.82
CA SER A 28 -2.86 -21.22 -5.37
C SER A 28 -3.87 -22.28 -4.90
N LEU A 29 -4.81 -22.70 -5.75
CA LEU A 29 -5.92 -23.59 -5.37
C LEU A 29 -5.78 -25.03 -5.87
N LYS A 30 -4.92 -25.29 -6.86
CA LYS A 30 -4.81 -26.61 -7.51
C LYS A 30 -4.53 -27.77 -6.55
N ASP A 31 -3.69 -27.56 -5.54
CA ASP A 31 -3.20 -28.66 -4.69
C ASP A 31 -3.90 -28.75 -3.32
N ASN A 32 -4.60 -27.70 -2.86
CA ASN A 32 -5.12 -27.61 -1.48
C ASN A 32 -6.52 -26.94 -1.38
N PHE A 33 -7.38 -27.08 -2.39
CA PHE A 33 -8.69 -26.41 -2.44
C PHE A 33 -9.56 -26.64 -1.19
N ASP A 34 -9.76 -27.91 -0.81
CA ASP A 34 -10.61 -28.28 0.33
C ASP A 34 -10.05 -27.79 1.66
N THR A 35 -8.72 -27.86 1.83
CA THR A 35 -8.03 -27.37 3.04
C THR A 35 -8.20 -25.86 3.20
N ILE A 36 -7.99 -25.08 2.12
CA ILE A 36 -8.14 -23.62 2.14
C ILE A 36 -9.59 -23.23 2.46
N LEU A 37 -10.57 -23.90 1.86
CA LEU A 37 -11.98 -23.64 2.16
C LEU A 37 -12.31 -23.95 3.62
N HIS A 38 -11.86 -25.09 4.13
CA HIS A 38 -12.09 -25.45 5.52
C HIS A 38 -11.49 -24.41 6.47
N GLU A 39 -10.25 -23.97 6.23
CA GLU A 39 -9.59 -22.95 7.05
C GLU A 39 -10.33 -21.61 7.05
N ILE A 40 -10.84 -21.16 5.90
CA ILE A 40 -11.65 -19.91 5.80
C ILE A 40 -12.90 -20.01 6.68
N PHE A 41 -13.58 -21.16 6.69
CA PHE A 41 -14.81 -21.34 7.48
C PHE A 41 -14.55 -21.63 8.97
N THR A 42 -13.40 -22.19 9.33
CA THR A 42 -13.01 -22.42 10.72
C THR A 42 -12.22 -21.27 11.32
N LEU A 43 -11.99 -20.20 10.55
CA LEU A 43 -11.12 -19.10 10.96
C LEU A 43 -11.68 -18.38 12.18
N ASN A 44 -10.82 -18.20 13.18
CA ASN A 44 -11.24 -17.56 14.42
C ASN A 44 -11.45 -16.06 14.18
N ILE A 45 -12.71 -15.62 14.34
CA ILE A 45 -13.13 -14.23 14.15
C ILE A 45 -12.37 -13.23 15.00
N TRP A 46 -11.86 -13.63 16.18
CA TRP A 46 -11.06 -12.75 17.03
C TRP A 46 -9.75 -12.32 16.35
N TRP A 47 -9.07 -13.24 15.67
CA TRP A 47 -7.85 -12.92 14.94
C TRP A 47 -8.13 -12.02 13.72
N LEU A 48 -9.28 -12.18 13.07
CA LEU A 48 -9.74 -11.25 12.03
C LEU A 48 -9.95 -9.84 12.57
N LEU A 49 -10.60 -9.71 13.73
CA LEU A 49 -10.83 -8.41 14.35
C LEU A 49 -9.50 -7.73 14.74
N VAL A 50 -8.56 -8.49 15.30
CA VAL A 50 -7.21 -7.99 15.61
C VAL A 50 -6.49 -7.53 14.34
N GLY A 51 -6.54 -8.32 13.26
CA GLY A 51 -5.98 -7.94 11.97
C GLY A 51 -6.60 -6.67 11.40
N GLY A 52 -7.93 -6.55 11.45
CA GLY A 52 -8.65 -5.34 11.03
C GLY A 52 -8.23 -4.10 11.83
N LEU A 53 -8.11 -4.24 13.16
CA LEU A 53 -7.66 -3.18 14.05
C LEU A 53 -6.23 -2.73 13.74
N LEU A 54 -5.33 -3.69 13.47
CA LEU A 54 -3.94 -3.40 13.09
C LEU A 54 -3.88 -2.63 11.77
N VAL A 55 -4.67 -3.01 10.76
CA VAL A 55 -4.72 -2.30 9.46
C VAL A 55 -5.20 -0.86 9.64
N VAL A 56 -6.27 -0.64 10.41
CA VAL A 56 -6.78 0.71 10.70
C VAL A 56 -5.72 1.54 11.43
N SER A 57 -5.03 0.94 12.41
CA SER A 57 -3.95 1.59 13.16
C SER A 57 -2.78 1.97 12.24
N CYS A 58 -2.37 1.09 11.32
CA CYS A 58 -1.35 1.37 10.32
C CYS A 58 -1.73 2.55 9.42
N TYR A 59 -2.98 2.63 8.98
CA TYR A 59 -3.46 3.76 8.17
C TYR A 59 -3.50 5.06 8.96
N TYR A 60 -3.85 4.99 10.24
CA TYR A 60 -3.79 6.15 11.13
C TYR A 60 -2.36 6.67 11.30
N LEU A 61 -1.38 5.79 11.54
CA LEU A 61 0.03 6.17 11.64
C LEU A 61 0.56 6.77 10.33
N ARG A 62 0.21 6.18 9.17
CA ARG A 62 0.53 6.73 7.85
C ARG A 62 -0.03 8.14 7.67
N SER A 63 -1.27 8.34 8.12
CA SER A 63 -1.93 9.63 8.06
C SER A 63 -1.26 10.68 8.94
N LEU A 64 -0.82 10.31 10.15
CA LEU A 64 -0.09 11.20 11.04
C LEU A 64 1.25 11.67 10.44
N SER A 65 1.99 10.78 9.77
CA SER A 65 3.20 11.15 9.04
C SER A 65 2.92 12.22 7.98
N LEU A 66 1.89 11.99 7.15
CA LEU A 66 1.47 12.95 6.13
C LEU A 66 0.99 14.28 6.74
N TYR A 67 0.18 14.22 7.80
CA TYR A 67 -0.29 15.40 8.53
C TYR A 67 0.87 16.26 9.02
N ASN A 68 1.89 15.65 9.64
CA ASN A 68 3.05 16.37 10.17
C ASN A 68 3.81 17.12 9.07
N LEU A 69 3.85 16.58 7.84
CA LEU A 69 4.47 17.26 6.71
C LEU A 69 3.58 18.38 6.17
N VAL A 70 2.29 18.11 5.96
CA VAL A 70 1.33 19.11 5.44
C VAL A 70 1.18 20.30 6.39
N HIS A 71 1.15 20.06 7.70
CA HIS A 71 0.95 21.08 8.72
C HIS A 71 2.08 22.13 8.74
N LYS A 72 3.28 21.78 8.24
CA LYS A 72 4.39 22.74 8.06
C LYS A 72 4.09 23.79 6.98
N PHE A 73 3.30 23.43 5.97
CA PHE A 73 2.95 24.31 4.85
C PHE A 73 1.57 24.96 5.04
N SER A 74 0.64 24.30 5.73
CA SER A 74 -0.68 24.83 6.04
C SER A 74 -1.12 24.47 7.46
N LYS A 75 -1.02 25.44 8.38
CA LYS A 75 -1.46 25.28 9.78
C LYS A 75 -2.96 25.03 9.94
N LYS A 76 -3.75 25.35 8.91
CA LYS A 76 -5.21 25.11 8.89
C LYS A 76 -5.57 23.66 8.56
N TYR A 77 -4.61 22.87 8.08
CA TYR A 77 -4.86 21.47 7.74
C TYR A 77 -5.06 20.63 9.01
N THR A 78 -6.13 19.83 9.06
CA THR A 78 -6.50 19.04 10.23
C THR A 78 -6.06 17.58 10.11
N LYS A 79 -5.92 16.89 11.25
CA LYS A 79 -5.61 15.45 11.27
C LYS A 79 -6.71 14.62 10.59
N GLY A 80 -7.98 15.04 10.71
CA GLY A 80 -9.11 14.38 10.06
C GLY A 80 -9.05 14.46 8.53
N SER A 81 -8.67 15.62 7.98
CA SER A 81 -8.44 15.79 6.54
C SER A 81 -7.32 14.89 6.04
N ALA A 82 -6.22 14.79 6.79
CA ALA A 82 -5.11 13.88 6.46
C ALA A 82 -5.54 12.41 6.46
N PHE A 83 -6.39 12.01 7.41
CA PHE A 83 -6.86 10.64 7.52
C PHE A 83 -7.80 10.29 6.37
N LYS A 84 -8.76 11.18 6.06
CA LYS A 84 -9.63 11.04 4.89
C LYS A 84 -8.82 10.94 3.60
N LEU A 85 -7.82 11.81 3.40
CA LEU A 85 -6.96 11.76 2.23
C LEU A 85 -6.20 10.43 2.12
N THR A 86 -5.67 9.94 3.24
CA THR A 86 -4.96 8.65 3.30
C THR A 86 -5.89 7.49 2.92
N LEU A 87 -7.09 7.44 3.47
CA LEU A 87 -8.08 6.40 3.15
C LEU A 87 -8.49 6.42 1.67
N THR A 88 -8.83 7.59 1.13
CA THR A 88 -9.20 7.70 -0.29
C THR A 88 -8.02 7.36 -1.21
N THR A 89 -6.79 7.69 -0.80
CA THR A 89 -5.59 7.28 -1.54
C THR A 89 -5.45 5.75 -1.54
N GLN A 90 -5.62 5.08 -0.40
CA GLN A 90 -5.49 3.62 -0.35
C GLN A 90 -6.59 2.91 -1.14
N PHE A 91 -7.81 3.43 -1.10
CA PHE A 91 -8.88 2.94 -1.96
C PHE A 91 -8.50 3.07 -3.45
N LEU A 92 -8.01 4.24 -3.87
CA LEU A 92 -7.59 4.44 -5.26
C LEU A 92 -6.40 3.56 -5.65
N ASN A 93 -5.46 3.34 -4.74
CA ASN A 93 -4.35 2.41 -4.94
C ASN A 93 -4.80 0.97 -5.16
N GLY A 94 -5.85 0.53 -4.44
CA GLY A 94 -6.42 -0.80 -4.62
C GLY A 94 -7.17 -0.99 -5.93
N VAL A 95 -7.76 0.08 -6.47
CA VAL A 95 -8.51 0.04 -7.75
C VAL A 95 -7.62 0.27 -8.96
N THR A 96 -6.49 0.96 -8.80
CA THR A 96 -5.58 1.31 -9.91
C THR A 96 -4.47 0.27 -10.10
N PRO A 97 -4.12 -0.06 -11.35
CA PRO A 97 -3.01 -0.98 -11.60
C PRO A 97 -1.69 -0.39 -11.05
N PHE A 98 -0.92 -1.25 -10.37
CA PHE A 98 0.35 -0.91 -9.73
C PHE A 98 0.28 0.20 -8.67
N ALA A 99 -0.89 0.52 -8.12
CA ALA A 99 -1.08 1.60 -7.15
C ALA A 99 -0.58 2.99 -7.64
N THR A 100 -0.54 3.20 -8.97
CA THR A 100 0.02 4.42 -9.58
C THR A 100 -0.86 5.66 -9.40
N GLY A 101 -2.14 5.49 -9.07
CA GLY A 101 -3.09 6.60 -8.93
C GLY A 101 -2.98 7.39 -7.63
N GLY A 102 -2.39 6.84 -6.57
CA GLY A 102 -2.42 7.44 -5.24
C GLY A 102 -1.67 8.77 -5.12
N GLN A 103 -0.41 8.81 -5.56
CA GLN A 103 0.41 10.01 -5.43
C GLN A 103 -0.13 11.21 -6.23
N PRO A 104 -0.54 11.06 -7.51
CA PRO A 104 -1.20 12.15 -8.25
C PRO A 104 -2.48 12.65 -7.57
N PHE A 105 -3.29 11.72 -7.05
CA PHE A 105 -4.51 12.07 -6.34
C PHE A 105 -4.24 12.87 -5.05
N GLN A 106 -3.20 12.51 -4.31
CA GLN A 106 -2.79 13.26 -3.11
C GLN A 106 -2.42 14.70 -3.44
N ILE A 107 -1.61 14.90 -4.50
CA ILE A 107 -1.22 16.24 -4.95
C ILE A 107 -2.45 17.06 -5.38
N TYR A 108 -3.39 16.42 -6.08
CA TYR A 108 -4.64 17.06 -6.51
C TYR A 108 -5.49 17.53 -5.32
N ILE A 109 -5.66 16.69 -4.30
CA ILE A 109 -6.45 17.06 -3.11
C ILE A 109 -5.75 18.17 -2.31
N LEU A 110 -4.44 18.08 -2.08
CA LEU A 110 -3.69 19.13 -1.39
C LEU A 110 -3.79 20.48 -2.13
N LYS A 111 -3.78 20.46 -3.47
CA LYS A 111 -4.03 21.65 -4.29
C LYS A 111 -5.45 22.19 -4.11
N LYS A 112 -6.46 21.32 -4.05
CA LYS A 112 -7.85 21.70 -3.77
C LYS A 112 -8.03 22.29 -2.36
N ASP A 113 -7.22 21.83 -1.41
CA ASP A 113 -7.18 22.32 -0.04
C ASP A 113 -6.35 23.62 0.12
N GLY A 114 -5.93 24.24 -1.00
CA GLY A 114 -5.31 25.57 -1.05
C GLY A 114 -3.79 25.57 -1.04
N ILE A 115 -3.13 24.41 -1.04
CA ILE A 115 -1.67 24.30 -1.07
C ILE A 115 -1.17 24.49 -2.51
N ARG A 116 -0.03 25.16 -2.71
CA ARG A 116 0.54 25.31 -4.06
C ARG A 116 0.92 23.94 -4.61
N ILE A 117 0.83 23.77 -5.93
CA ILE A 117 1.10 22.46 -6.54
C ILE A 117 2.56 22.01 -6.32
N GLY A 118 3.51 22.94 -6.38
CA GLY A 118 4.92 22.66 -6.09
C GLY A 118 5.12 22.19 -4.64
N ASP A 119 4.51 22.88 -3.68
CA ASP A 119 4.58 22.51 -2.26
C ASP A 119 3.89 21.16 -2.01
N SER A 120 2.76 20.91 -2.66
CA SER A 120 2.03 19.63 -2.58
C SER A 120 2.89 18.47 -3.09
N THR A 121 3.50 18.61 -4.27
CA THR A 121 4.41 17.60 -4.82
C THR A 121 5.61 17.37 -3.91
N ASN A 122 6.20 18.44 -3.36
CA ASN A 122 7.30 18.33 -2.41
C ASN A 122 6.90 17.56 -1.15
N ILE A 123 5.75 17.87 -0.55
CA ILE A 123 5.23 17.14 0.62
C ILE A 123 5.07 15.65 0.33
N ILE A 124 4.45 15.29 -0.80
CA ILE A 124 4.22 13.89 -1.15
C ILE A 124 5.55 13.17 -1.42
N MET A 125 6.49 13.83 -2.11
CA MET A 125 7.81 13.27 -2.37
C MET A 125 8.61 13.06 -1.10
N GLN A 126 8.61 14.03 -0.18
CA GLN A 126 9.26 13.90 1.13
C GLN A 126 8.66 12.74 1.93
N ASN A 127 7.33 12.64 1.99
CA ASN A 127 6.66 11.54 2.70
C ASN A 127 7.04 10.18 2.10
N PHE A 128 7.15 10.09 0.78
CA PHE A 128 7.59 8.88 0.09
C PHE A 128 9.05 8.53 0.43
N ILE A 129 9.98 9.49 0.35
CA ILE A 129 11.40 9.25 0.66
C ILE A 129 11.58 8.80 2.11
N VAL A 130 10.93 9.48 3.06
CA VAL A 130 11.00 9.09 4.48
C VAL A 130 10.48 7.67 4.68
N TYR A 131 9.38 7.32 4.02
CA TYR A 131 8.84 5.96 4.08
C TYR A 131 9.81 4.92 3.49
N GLN A 132 10.44 5.22 2.35
CA GLN A 132 11.43 4.31 1.74
C GLN A 132 12.67 4.14 2.60
N ILE A 133 13.20 5.23 3.17
CA ILE A 133 14.35 5.15 4.09
C ILE A 133 13.98 4.31 5.32
N ALA A 134 12.82 4.54 5.93
CA ALA A 134 12.36 3.75 7.07
C ALA A 134 12.25 2.26 6.71
N LEU A 135 11.73 1.94 5.53
CA LEU A 135 11.60 0.56 5.06
C LEU A 135 12.96 -0.11 4.84
N VAL A 136 13.92 0.58 4.23
CA VAL A 136 15.29 0.09 4.03
C VAL A 136 15.98 -0.12 5.38
N LEU A 137 15.88 0.83 6.31
CA LEU A 137 16.47 0.70 7.64
C LEU A 137 15.88 -0.49 8.41
N LEU A 138 14.56 -0.65 8.40
CA LEU A 138 13.92 -1.81 9.02
C LEU A 138 14.35 -3.13 8.37
N GLY A 139 14.52 -3.16 7.05
CA GLY A 139 15.03 -4.32 6.33
C GLY A 139 16.46 -4.68 6.72
N VAL A 140 17.36 -3.69 6.77
CA VAL A 140 18.75 -3.89 7.21
C VAL A 140 18.80 -4.38 8.66
N LEU A 141 18.04 -3.75 9.56
CA LEU A 141 17.94 -4.17 10.96
C LEU A 141 17.44 -5.60 11.09
N ALA A 142 16.43 -6.00 10.30
CA ALA A 142 15.92 -7.37 10.31
C ALA A 142 16.97 -8.38 9.86
N ILE A 143 17.76 -8.07 8.82
CA ILE A 143 18.85 -8.93 8.34
C ILE A 143 19.96 -9.04 9.39
N THR A 144 20.41 -7.92 9.95
CA THR A 144 21.46 -7.91 10.99
C THR A 144 21.02 -8.67 12.24
N TYR A 145 19.77 -8.49 12.67
CA TYR A 145 19.21 -9.21 13.81
C TYR A 145 19.13 -10.72 13.54
N ASN A 146 18.74 -11.12 12.33
CA ASN A 146 18.75 -12.52 11.95
C ASN A 146 20.16 -13.12 11.93
N TYR A 147 21.16 -12.39 11.41
CA TYR A 147 22.55 -12.84 11.39
C TYR A 147 23.09 -13.10 12.80
N PHE A 148 22.77 -12.25 13.78
CA PHE A 148 23.27 -12.40 15.14
C PHE A 148 22.55 -13.48 15.95
N PHE A 149 21.22 -13.59 15.80
CA PHE A 149 20.39 -14.47 16.63
C PHE A 149 19.97 -15.79 15.95
N HIS A 150 20.31 -16.00 14.67
CA HIS A 150 19.97 -17.18 13.87
C HIS A 150 18.49 -17.60 13.97
N ILE A 151 17.57 -16.62 14.05
CA ILE A 151 16.14 -16.86 14.29
C ILE A 151 15.47 -17.62 13.14
N PHE A 152 15.93 -17.40 11.91
CA PHE A 152 15.47 -18.12 10.71
C PHE A 152 16.59 -19.04 10.22
N LYS A 153 16.64 -20.26 10.76
CA LYS A 153 17.64 -21.28 10.41
C LYS A 153 17.47 -21.90 9.02
N ASP A 154 16.28 -21.77 8.41
CA ASP A 154 15.87 -22.47 7.18
C ASP A 154 15.54 -21.58 5.97
N SER A 155 15.87 -20.28 6.01
CA SER A 155 15.76 -19.44 4.82
C SER A 155 16.99 -19.63 3.92
N GLY A 156 16.80 -20.27 2.76
CA GLY A 156 17.88 -20.60 1.80
C GLY A 156 18.67 -19.42 1.23
N LEU A 157 18.33 -18.17 1.58
CA LEU A 157 19.08 -16.96 1.21
C LEU A 157 20.10 -16.52 2.27
N LEU A 158 20.04 -17.10 3.48
CA LEU A 158 20.88 -16.80 4.66
C LEU A 158 21.51 -18.08 5.24
N LYS A 159 21.45 -19.18 4.49
CA LYS A 159 22.25 -20.37 4.75
C LYS A 159 23.63 -20.09 4.17
N ASP A 160 24.62 -19.95 5.04
CA ASP A 160 26.00 -20.26 4.65
C ASP A 160 26.08 -21.68 4.07
#